data_AF-I4DQ47-F1
#
_entry.id   AF-I4DQ47-F1
#
_cell.length_a   1.000
_cell.length_b   1.000
_cell.length_c   1.000
_cell.angle_alpha   90.00
_cell.angle_beta   90.00
_cell.angle_gamma   90.00
#
_symmetry.space_group_name_H-M   'P 1'
#
loop_
_entity.id
_entity.type
_entity.pdbx_description
1 polymer ?
#
loop_
_entity_poly.entity_id
_entity_poly.type
_entity_poly.pdbx_seq_one_letter_code
_entity_poly.pdbx_strand_id
1 'polypeptide(L)'
;MVIRNNSVAYDMWRRPTVQPLMKVYLFNYTNWEDVKERRAKRLHVEEVGPYVYSQQLERVNIKFDKDKLSYNERNDFRFLPDKSKGAHFDQVNVPNLPLLGVISKAKDMQINGFAQMTLNTALNFGNHPDAFVKLPVHRFLWGYDDTIIDTAKPILSLQGKLNFKKFGLLVTKNGTVSERLTINTGEKK
;
A
#
# COMPACT_ATOMS: atom_id res chain seq x y z
N MET A 1 17.44 -21.32 -23.15
CA MET A 1 18.25 -20.57 -22.16
C MET A 1 18.10 -21.30 -20.83
N VAL A 2 19.20 -21.69 -20.18
CA VAL A 2 19.19 -22.50 -18.95
C VAL A 2 19.79 -21.66 -17.82
N ILE A 3 19.14 -21.66 -16.65
CA ILE A 3 19.64 -20.95 -15.47
C ILE A 3 20.60 -21.88 -14.72
N ARG A 4 21.90 -21.63 -14.85
CA ARG A 4 22.97 -22.36 -14.12
C ARG A 4 23.82 -21.41 -13.30
N ASN A 5 24.38 -21.89 -12.20
CA ASN A 5 25.29 -21.10 -11.39
C ASN A 5 26.47 -20.58 -12.25
N ASN A 6 26.86 -19.32 -12.04
CA ASN A 6 27.89 -18.60 -12.82
C ASN A 6 27.61 -18.43 -14.33
N SER A 7 26.35 -18.56 -14.77
CA SER A 7 25.97 -18.22 -16.15
C SER A 7 25.49 -16.78 -16.29
N VAL A 8 25.70 -16.17 -17.46
CA VAL A 8 25.15 -14.83 -17.77
C VAL A 8 23.64 -14.80 -17.60
N ALA A 9 22.95 -15.88 -17.99
CA ALA A 9 21.51 -16.02 -17.80
C ALA A 9 21.11 -15.98 -16.31
N TYR A 10 21.92 -16.56 -15.43
CA TYR A 10 21.71 -16.49 -13.99
C TYR A 10 21.92 -15.09 -13.43
N ASP A 11 22.95 -14.37 -13.85
CA ASP A 11 23.20 -13.01 -13.37
C ASP A 11 22.08 -12.05 -13.79
N MET A 12 21.67 -12.10 -15.06
CA MET A 12 20.55 -11.32 -15.57
C MET A 12 19.22 -11.72 -14.92
N TRP A 13 19.01 -13.01 -14.65
CA TRP A 13 17.82 -13.46 -13.93
C TRP A 13 17.87 -13.02 -12.47
N ARG A 14 19.00 -13.10 -11.79
CA ARG A 14 19.12 -12.76 -10.36
C ARG A 14 18.90 -11.26 -10.13
N ARG A 15 19.49 -10.41 -10.97
CA ARG A 15 19.35 -8.95 -10.95
C ARG A 15 19.12 -8.44 -12.38
N PRO A 16 17.86 -8.35 -12.83
CA PRO A 16 17.54 -7.84 -14.15
C PRO A 16 18.09 -6.42 -14.34
N THR A 17 18.73 -6.17 -15.48
CA THR A 17 19.24 -4.85 -15.84
C THR A 17 18.12 -3.86 -16.17
N VAL A 18 16.99 -4.38 -16.66
CA VAL A 18 15.79 -3.59 -16.93
C VAL A 18 15.04 -3.36 -15.62
N GLN A 19 14.79 -2.10 -15.30
CA GLN A 19 14.03 -1.70 -14.13
C GLN A 19 12.61 -1.30 -14.56
N PRO A 20 11.58 -2.06 -14.17
CA PRO A 20 10.20 -1.70 -14.46
C PRO A 20 9.84 -0.35 -13.84
N LEU A 21 9.02 0.43 -14.54
CA LEU A 21 8.49 1.69 -14.04
C LEU A 21 7.04 1.51 -13.62
N MET A 22 6.75 1.81 -12.35
CA MET A 22 5.40 1.91 -11.83
C MET A 22 4.94 3.37 -11.92
N LYS A 23 3.86 3.62 -12.65
CA LYS A 23 3.22 4.93 -12.76
C LYS A 23 1.94 4.93 -11.93
N VAL A 24 1.83 5.84 -10.97
CA VAL A 24 0.67 5.95 -10.10
C VAL A 24 -0.09 7.24 -10.42
N TYR A 25 -1.40 7.11 -10.61
CA TYR A 25 -2.34 8.21 -10.77
C TYR A 25 -3.33 8.17 -9.61
N LEU A 26 -3.61 9.32 -9.03
CA LEU A 26 -4.53 9.46 -7.89
C LEU A 26 -5.66 10.41 -8.26
N PHE A 27 -6.84 10.19 -7.68
CA PHE A 27 -7.94 11.15 -7.74
C PHE A 27 -7.88 12.07 -6.53
N ASN A 28 -7.67 13.35 -6.78
CA ASN A 28 -7.72 14.43 -5.79
C ASN A 28 -9.16 14.95 -5.69
N TYR A 29 -9.76 14.90 -4.50
CA TYR A 29 -11.14 15.33 -4.28
C TYR A 29 -11.18 16.82 -3.94
N THR A 30 -11.60 17.66 -4.90
CA THR A 30 -11.40 19.12 -4.80
C THR A 30 -12.47 19.85 -4.00
N ASN A 31 -13.65 19.25 -3.82
CA ASN A 31 -14.80 19.90 -3.19
C ASN A 31 -15.38 19.12 -1.99
N TRP A 32 -14.55 18.34 -1.28
CA TRP A 32 -15.01 17.55 -0.13
C TRP A 32 -15.73 18.40 0.92
N GLU A 33 -15.19 19.56 1.29
CA GLU A 33 -15.81 20.45 2.29
C GLU A 33 -17.20 20.92 1.86
N ASP A 34 -17.41 21.22 0.58
CA ASP A 34 -18.72 21.63 0.07
C ASP A 34 -19.75 20.50 0.13
N VAL A 35 -19.31 19.26 -0.10
CA VAL A 35 -20.19 18.08 0.03
C VAL A 35 -20.51 17.83 1.51
N LYS A 36 -19.52 17.96 2.40
CA LYS A 36 -19.67 17.82 3.86
C LYS A 36 -20.66 18.85 4.42
N GLU A 37 -20.55 20.10 3.98
CA GLU A 37 -21.43 21.21 4.39
C GLU A 37 -22.77 21.24 3.62
N ARG A 38 -23.05 20.25 2.78
CA ARG A 38 -24.26 20.16 1.93
C ARG A 38 -24.43 21.33 0.95
N ARG A 39 -23.36 22.07 0.64
CA ARG A 39 -23.29 23.08 -0.43
C ARG A 39 -23.24 22.44 -1.82
N ALA A 40 -22.67 21.24 -1.94
CA ALA A 40 -22.62 20.48 -3.19
C ALA A 40 -23.25 19.08 -3.03
N LYS A 41 -23.93 18.60 -4.08
CA LYS A 41 -24.55 17.27 -4.11
C LYS A 41 -23.63 16.16 -4.62
N ARG A 42 -22.53 16.50 -5.30
CA ARG A 42 -21.63 15.54 -5.96
C ARG A 42 -20.18 15.89 -5.68
N LEU A 43 -19.35 14.86 -5.50
CA LEU A 43 -17.91 15.01 -5.41
C LEU A 43 -17.32 15.31 -6.79
N HIS A 44 -16.38 16.25 -6.83
CA HIS A 44 -15.53 16.56 -7.97
C HIS A 44 -14.15 15.98 -7.70
N VAL A 45 -13.60 15.32 -8.72
CA VAL A 45 -12.29 14.69 -8.66
C VAL A 45 -11.43 15.17 -9.81
N GLU A 46 -10.15 15.35 -9.53
CA GLU A 46 -9.12 15.65 -10.53
C GLU A 46 -8.05 14.58 -10.50
N GLU A 47 -7.69 14.04 -11.66
CA GLU A 47 -6.58 13.10 -11.74
C GLU A 47 -5.25 13.84 -11.59
N VAL A 48 -4.42 13.37 -10.66
CA VAL A 48 -3.06 13.88 -10.43
C VAL A 48 -2.04 12.77 -10.63
N GLY A 49 -0.95 13.10 -11.32
CA GLY A 49 0.11 12.16 -11.68
C GLY A 49 0.57 12.32 -13.14
N PRO A 50 1.44 11.42 -13.62
CA PRO A 50 1.93 10.25 -12.90
C PRO A 50 2.95 10.59 -11.81
N TYR A 51 2.91 9.84 -10.71
CA TYR A 51 4.03 9.69 -9.78
C TYR A 51 4.76 8.39 -10.13
N VAL A 52 6.02 8.51 -10.55
CA VAL A 52 6.76 7.40 -11.16
C VAL A 52 7.79 6.84 -10.19
N TYR A 53 7.79 5.52 -10.07
CA TYR A 53 8.75 4.76 -9.26
C TYR A 53 9.47 3.73 -10.14
N SER A 54 10.78 3.59 -9.96
CA SER A 54 11.55 2.47 -10.50
C SER A 54 11.54 1.31 -9.52
N GLN A 55 11.18 0.13 -9.99
CA GLN A 55 11.24 -1.12 -9.23
C GLN A 55 12.64 -1.72 -9.34
N GLN A 56 13.30 -1.87 -8.19
CA GLN A 56 14.52 -2.63 -8.03
C GLN A 56 14.14 -4.05 -7.58
N LEU A 57 14.31 -5.01 -8.49
CA LEU A 57 14.03 -6.43 -8.23
C LEU A 57 15.34 -7.18 -8.03
N GLU A 58 15.47 -7.85 -6.89
CA GLU A 58 16.56 -8.79 -6.64
C GLU A 58 16.03 -10.15 -6.19
N ARG A 59 16.54 -11.22 -6.80
CA ARG A 59 16.28 -12.59 -6.34
C ARG A 59 17.32 -12.99 -5.30
N VAL A 60 16.86 -13.35 -4.10
CA VAL A 60 17.66 -13.67 -2.92
C VAL A 60 17.35 -15.08 -2.41
N ASN A 61 18.16 -15.60 -1.48
CA ASN A 61 17.99 -16.92 -0.87
C ASN A 61 17.85 -18.06 -1.90
N ILE A 62 18.65 -17.98 -2.95
CA ILE A 62 18.59 -18.87 -4.10
C ILE A 62 19.17 -20.23 -3.73
N LYS A 63 18.44 -21.31 -4.03
CA LYS A 63 18.85 -22.70 -3.84
C LYS A 63 18.55 -23.49 -5.11
N PHE A 64 19.58 -24.14 -5.65
CA PHE A 64 19.45 -25.09 -6.74
C PHE A 64 19.14 -26.48 -6.18
N ASP A 65 18.21 -27.18 -6.83
CA ASP A 65 17.88 -28.58 -6.55
C ASP A 65 17.61 -29.31 -7.87
N LYS A 66 18.62 -30.01 -8.40
CA LYS A 66 18.59 -30.68 -9.70
C LYS A 66 18.11 -29.71 -10.79
N ASP A 67 16.95 -29.99 -11.39
CA ASP A 67 16.34 -29.23 -12.48
C ASP A 67 15.45 -28.07 -11.98
N LYS A 68 15.43 -27.82 -10.66
CA LYS A 68 14.62 -26.79 -10.02
C LYS A 68 15.47 -25.75 -9.31
N LEU A 69 14.89 -24.57 -9.17
CA LEU A 69 15.49 -23.40 -8.56
C LEU A 69 14.47 -22.74 -7.65
N SER A 70 14.81 -22.60 -6.37
CA SER A 70 13.95 -21.93 -5.39
C SER A 70 14.59 -20.64 -4.89
N TYR A 71 13.81 -19.57 -4.76
CA TYR A 71 14.29 -18.23 -4.42
C TYR A 71 13.19 -17.39 -3.77
N ASN A 72 13.56 -16.24 -3.25
CA ASN A 72 12.63 -15.19 -2.84
C ASN A 72 12.91 -13.93 -3.68
N GLU A 73 11.89 -13.10 -3.90
CA GLU A 73 12.03 -11.81 -4.57
C GLU A 73 12.02 -10.69 -3.54
N ARG A 74 13.07 -9.86 -3.53
CA ARG A 74 13.11 -8.60 -2.81
C ARG A 74 12.76 -7.48 -3.78
N ASN A 75 11.78 -6.67 -3.41
CA ASN A 75 11.31 -5.55 -4.21
C ASN A 75 11.47 -4.23 -3.46
N ASP A 76 12.13 -3.28 -4.09
CA ASP A 76 12.27 -1.91 -3.59
C ASP A 76 11.81 -0.92 -4.66
N PHE A 77 11.12 0.14 -4.24
CA PHE A 77 10.58 1.16 -5.15
C PHE A 77 11.25 2.51 -4.89
N ARG A 78 11.92 3.05 -5.91
CA ARG A 78 12.60 4.35 -5.85
C ARG A 78 11.82 5.38 -6.65
N PHE A 79 11.42 6.48 -6.00
CA PHE A 79 10.76 7.59 -6.68
C PHE A 79 11.68 8.24 -7.73
N LEU A 80 11.13 8.58 -8.89
CA LEU A 80 11.81 9.23 -10.00
C LEU A 80 11.21 10.63 -10.24
N PRO A 81 11.80 11.70 -9.70
CA PRO A 81 11.31 13.07 -9.88
C PRO A 81 11.21 13.47 -11.36
N ASP A 82 12.27 13.20 -12.14
CA ASP A 82 12.36 13.65 -13.54
C ASP A 82 11.35 12.98 -14.50
N LYS A 83 10.72 11.89 -14.06
CA LYS A 83 9.68 11.18 -14.82
C LYS A 83 8.27 11.42 -14.24
N SER A 84 8.17 12.15 -13.14
CA SER A 84 6.91 12.42 -12.44
C SER A 84 6.39 13.81 -12.79
N LYS A 85 5.06 13.96 -12.85
CA LYS A 85 4.44 15.28 -13.07
C LYS A 85 4.54 16.18 -11.83
N GLY A 86 4.50 15.58 -10.65
CA GLY A 86 4.48 16.26 -9.36
C GLY A 86 5.50 15.70 -8.39
N ALA A 87 5.66 16.36 -7.25
CA ALA A 87 6.53 15.90 -6.19
C ALA A 87 5.82 14.88 -5.31
N HIS A 88 6.57 13.93 -4.76
CA HIS A 88 6.02 12.92 -3.84
C HIS A 88 5.44 13.51 -2.54
N PHE A 89 5.68 14.78 -2.25
CA PHE A 89 5.11 15.53 -1.12
C PHE A 89 3.91 16.41 -1.49
N ASP A 90 3.46 16.37 -2.76
CA ASP A 90 2.25 17.07 -3.20
C ASP A 90 1.06 16.63 -2.35
N GLN A 91 0.24 17.61 -1.97
CA GLN A 91 -0.91 17.39 -1.11
C GLN A 91 -2.12 16.98 -1.93
N VAL A 92 -2.75 15.89 -1.53
CA VAL A 92 -3.97 15.38 -2.15
C VAL A 92 -5.04 15.17 -1.08
N ASN A 93 -6.28 15.54 -1.40
CA ASN A 93 -7.45 15.20 -0.62
C ASN A 93 -7.94 13.83 -1.09
N VAL A 94 -7.93 12.85 -0.19
CA VAL A 94 -8.23 11.44 -0.49
C VAL A 94 -9.14 10.85 0.59
N PRO A 95 -9.90 9.78 0.29
CA PRO A 95 -10.71 9.11 1.30
C PRO A 95 -9.85 8.61 2.46
N ASN A 96 -10.36 8.73 3.69
CA ASN A 96 -9.73 8.20 4.88
C ASN A 96 -9.96 6.68 4.95
N LEU A 97 -9.13 5.94 4.21
CA LEU A 97 -9.28 4.49 4.05
C LEU A 97 -9.19 3.70 5.37
N PRO A 98 -8.31 4.04 6.34
CA PRO A 98 -8.35 3.42 7.66
C PRO A 98 -9.70 3.57 8.35
N LEU A 99 -10.24 4.80 8.40
CA LEU A 99 -11.54 5.09 9.01
C LEU A 99 -12.65 4.27 8.34
N LEU A 100 -12.72 4.32 7.02
CA LEU A 100 -13.73 3.60 6.23
C LEU A 100 -13.63 2.08 6.45
N GLY A 101 -12.43 1.54 6.55
CA GLY A 101 -12.21 0.12 6.85
C GLY A 101 -12.71 -0.27 8.24
N VAL A 102 -12.44 0.56 9.26
CA VAL A 102 -12.94 0.34 10.62
C VAL A 102 -14.46 0.40 10.67
N ILE A 103 -15.08 1.41 10.04
CA ILE A 103 -16.53 1.57 9.98
C ILE A 103 -17.19 0.40 9.25
N SER A 104 -16.63 -0.02 8.10
CA SER A 104 -17.13 -1.17 7.34
C SER A 104 -17.11 -2.44 8.19
N LYS A 105 -15.98 -2.72 8.84
CA LYS A 105 -15.84 -3.90 9.70
C LYS A 105 -16.79 -3.85 10.90
N ALA A 106 -16.96 -2.68 11.53
CA ALA A 106 -17.90 -2.49 12.63
C ALA A 106 -19.34 -2.80 12.21
N LYS A 107 -19.75 -2.36 11.01
CA LYS A 107 -21.06 -2.64 10.44
C LYS A 107 -21.27 -4.13 10.17
N ASP A 108 -20.28 -4.80 9.56
CA ASP A 108 -20.35 -6.23 9.25
C ASP A 108 -20.45 -7.11 10.51
N MET A 109 -19.82 -6.67 11.61
CA MET A 109 -19.85 -7.38 12.89
C MET A 109 -21.16 -7.23 13.67
N GLN A 110 -22.13 -6.42 13.20
CA GLN A 110 -23.39 -6.17 13.89
C GLN A 110 -23.19 -5.82 15.38
N ILE A 111 -22.14 -5.06 15.68
CA ILE A 111 -21.79 -4.71 17.06
C ILE A 111 -22.99 -4.03 17.75
N ASN A 112 -23.23 -4.39 19.01
CA ASN A 112 -24.36 -3.88 19.78
C ASN A 112 -24.30 -2.35 19.97
N GLY A 113 -25.42 -1.72 20.31
CA GLY A 113 -25.54 -0.25 20.39
C GLY A 113 -24.51 0.41 21.32
N PHE A 114 -24.10 -0.28 22.39
CA PHE A 114 -23.06 0.18 23.31
C PHE A 114 -21.66 0.19 22.66
N ALA A 115 -21.30 -0.86 21.91
CA ALA A 115 -20.05 -0.90 21.16
C ALA A 115 -20.02 0.14 20.01
N GLN A 116 -21.16 0.40 19.35
CA GLN A 116 -21.27 1.47 18.35
C GLN A 116 -21.06 2.86 18.99
N MET A 117 -21.69 3.10 20.13
CA MET A 117 -21.53 4.36 20.88
C MET A 117 -20.07 4.55 21.33
N THR A 118 -19.42 3.47 21.79
CA THR A 118 -18.02 3.49 22.21
C THR A 118 -17.09 3.79 21.03
N LEU A 119 -17.34 3.16 19.86
CA LEU A 119 -16.60 3.42 18.63
C LEU A 119 -16.75 4.88 18.17
N ASN A 120 -17.98 5.38 18.09
CA ASN A 120 -18.25 6.77 17.69
C ASN A 120 -17.58 7.77 18.64
N THR A 121 -17.65 7.50 19.95
CA THR A 121 -16.99 8.32 20.97
C THR A 121 -15.48 8.32 20.77
N ALA A 122 -14.86 7.15 20.60
CA ALA A 122 -13.42 7.02 20.38
C ALA A 122 -12.97 7.74 19.09
N LEU A 123 -13.69 7.57 17.98
CA LEU A 123 -13.39 8.23 16.70
C LEU A 123 -13.48 9.76 16.81
N ASN A 124 -14.48 10.27 17.54
CA ASN A 124 -14.64 11.71 17.80
C ASN A 124 -13.51 12.26 18.69
N PHE A 125 -13.08 11.54 19.72
CA PHE A 125 -11.96 11.95 20.58
C PHE A 125 -10.59 11.87 19.89
N GLY A 126 -10.45 11.03 18.86
CA GLY A 126 -9.20 10.87 18.10
C GLY A 126 -8.88 12.00 17.11
N ASN A 127 -9.73 13.03 16.98
CA ASN A 127 -9.64 14.04 15.91
C ASN A 127 -9.68 13.44 14.49
N HIS A 128 -10.38 12.32 14.31
CA HIS A 128 -10.58 11.67 13.00
C HIS A 128 -12.04 11.67 12.54
N PRO A 129 -12.76 12.80 12.60
CA PRO A 129 -14.18 12.81 12.23
C PRO A 129 -14.40 12.76 10.71
N ASP A 130 -13.37 13.03 9.90
CA ASP A 130 -13.57 13.29 8.48
C ASP A 130 -13.33 12.08 7.57
N ALA A 131 -14.31 11.85 6.71
CA ALA A 131 -14.29 10.78 5.71
C ALA A 131 -13.20 10.98 4.63
N PHE A 132 -12.64 12.18 4.54
CA PHE A 132 -11.51 12.53 3.69
C PHE A 132 -10.41 13.17 4.51
N VAL A 133 -9.18 12.98 4.06
CA VAL A 133 -7.98 13.51 4.69
C VAL A 133 -7.09 14.13 3.63
N LYS A 134 -6.41 15.23 3.99
CA LYS A 134 -5.39 15.86 3.17
C LYS A 134 -4.02 15.30 3.55
N LEU A 135 -3.37 14.61 2.63
CA LEU A 135 -2.08 13.96 2.88
C LEU A 135 -1.10 14.16 1.72
N PRO A 136 0.21 14.12 2.00
CA PRO A 136 1.22 13.96 0.97
C PRO A 136 1.01 12.65 0.19
N VAL A 137 1.23 12.67 -1.12
CA VAL A 137 1.13 11.47 -1.99
C VAL A 137 1.96 10.29 -1.46
N HIS A 138 3.21 10.52 -1.05
CA HIS A 138 4.07 9.44 -0.54
C HIS A 138 3.51 8.79 0.72
N ARG A 139 2.86 9.57 1.60
CA ARG A 139 2.23 9.08 2.83
C ARG A 139 1.05 8.19 2.51
N PHE A 140 0.18 8.64 1.61
CA PHE A 140 -0.98 7.87 1.17
C PHE A 140 -0.59 6.54 0.49
N LEU A 141 0.47 6.54 -0.32
CA LEU A 141 0.94 5.34 -1.02
C LEU A 141 1.74 4.39 -0.11
N TRP A 142 2.75 4.87 0.59
CA TRP A 142 3.75 4.02 1.23
C TRP A 142 3.56 3.84 2.73
N GLY A 143 2.65 4.58 3.34
CA GLY A 143 2.39 4.48 4.75
C GLY A 143 2.39 5.84 5.43
N TYR A 144 1.37 6.07 6.23
CA TYR A 144 1.38 7.08 7.27
C TYR A 144 0.98 6.46 8.60
N ASP A 145 1.51 7.06 9.66
CA ASP A 145 1.11 6.75 11.02
C ASP A 145 -0.22 7.48 11.23
N ASP A 146 -1.30 6.70 11.35
CA ASP A 146 -2.63 7.22 11.62
C ASP A 146 -3.04 6.81 13.03
N THR A 147 -3.35 7.78 13.88
CA THR A 147 -3.78 7.48 15.26
C THR A 147 -5.15 6.78 15.29
N ILE A 148 -5.89 6.70 14.18
CA ILE A 148 -7.12 5.89 14.06
C ILE A 148 -6.90 4.44 14.44
N ILE A 149 -5.80 3.84 13.99
CA ILE A 149 -5.55 2.43 14.28
C ILE A 149 -5.32 2.27 15.78
N ASP A 150 -4.59 3.18 16.41
CA ASP A 150 -4.34 3.18 17.85
C ASP A 150 -5.64 3.40 18.65
N THR A 151 -6.50 4.31 18.21
CA THR A 151 -7.80 4.60 18.83
C THR A 151 -8.78 3.43 18.71
N ALA A 152 -8.76 2.69 17.59
CA ALA A 152 -9.64 1.55 17.36
C ALA A 152 -9.11 0.24 17.96
N LYS A 153 -7.84 0.19 18.40
CA LYS A 153 -7.21 -1.02 19.00
C LYS A 153 -8.05 -1.67 20.09
N PRO A 154 -8.62 -0.97 21.09
CA PRO A 154 -9.37 -1.61 22.18
C PRO A 154 -10.59 -2.41 21.70
N ILE A 155 -11.24 -1.97 20.61
CA ILE A 155 -12.41 -2.62 20.02
C ILE A 155 -11.96 -3.73 19.06
N LEU A 156 -10.90 -3.48 18.30
CA LEU A 156 -10.36 -4.40 17.30
C LEU A 156 -9.51 -5.54 17.91
N SER A 157 -8.95 -5.35 19.10
CA SER A 157 -8.14 -6.33 19.83
C SER A 157 -8.96 -7.48 20.40
N LEU A 158 -10.28 -7.29 20.57
CA LEU A 158 -11.22 -8.32 21.02
C LEU A 158 -11.25 -9.56 20.12
N GLN A 159 -10.80 -9.47 18.86
CA GLN A 159 -10.73 -10.60 17.94
C GLN A 159 -9.33 -11.10 17.61
N GLY A 160 -8.27 -10.47 18.14
CA GLY A 160 -6.90 -10.82 17.80
C GLY A 160 -6.54 -10.53 16.33
N LYS A 161 -5.32 -10.04 16.13
CA LYS A 161 -4.66 -9.83 14.82
C LYS A 161 -5.16 -8.66 13.97
N LEU A 162 -5.06 -7.44 14.49
CA LEU A 162 -4.84 -6.26 13.64
C LEU A 162 -3.57 -5.54 14.11
N ASN A 163 -2.42 -6.06 13.69
CA ASN A 163 -1.09 -5.49 13.95
C ASN A 163 -0.63 -4.57 12.79
N PHE A 164 -1.52 -3.73 12.25
CA PHE A 164 -1.12 -2.75 11.24
C PHE A 164 -0.60 -1.49 11.94
N LYS A 165 0.73 -1.30 11.97
CA LYS A 165 1.33 -0.07 12.53
C LYS A 165 1.20 1.14 11.59
N LYS A 166 1.06 0.91 10.28
CA LYS A 166 0.97 1.94 9.24
C LYS A 166 -0.05 1.53 8.20
N PHE A 167 -0.76 2.51 7.65
CA PHE A 167 -1.65 2.30 6.51
C PHE A 167 -1.11 3.03 5.28
N GLY A 168 -1.06 2.33 4.15
CA GLY A 168 -0.75 2.89 2.84
C GLY A 168 -1.10 1.87 1.76
N LEU A 169 -1.52 2.32 0.58
CA LEU A 169 -1.99 1.45 -0.50
C LEU A 169 -0.95 0.41 -0.96
N LEU A 170 0.33 0.77 -0.87
CA LEU A 170 1.47 0.00 -1.35
C LEU A 170 2.46 -0.35 -0.23
N VAL A 171 2.05 -0.20 1.04
CA VAL A 171 2.92 -0.41 2.22
C VAL A 171 3.54 -1.82 2.27
N THR A 172 2.85 -2.82 1.73
CA THR A 172 3.31 -4.22 1.70
C THR A 172 4.20 -4.56 0.50
N LYS A 173 4.46 -3.60 -0.39
CA LYS A 173 5.26 -3.82 -1.61
C LYS A 173 6.71 -3.37 -1.48
N ASN A 174 7.01 -2.38 -0.65
CA ASN A 174 8.33 -1.78 -0.56
C ASN A 174 9.19 -2.47 0.50
N GLY A 175 10.42 -2.85 0.17
CA GLY A 175 11.34 -3.51 1.07
C GLY A 175 10.88 -4.90 1.53
N THR A 176 9.92 -5.51 0.82
CA THR A 176 9.38 -6.82 1.20
C THR A 176 10.09 -7.94 0.45
N VAL A 177 10.18 -9.08 1.13
CA VAL A 177 10.68 -10.33 0.58
C VAL A 177 9.47 -11.23 0.34
N SER A 178 9.29 -11.68 -0.90
CA SER A 178 8.18 -12.55 -1.27
C SER A 178 8.27 -13.90 -0.56
N GLU A 179 7.18 -14.66 -0.62
CA GLU A 179 7.24 -16.09 -0.33
C GLU A 179 8.22 -16.82 -1.27
N ARG A 180 8.58 -18.04 -0.88
CA ARG A 180 9.55 -18.83 -1.62
C ARG A 180 8.93 -19.35 -2.91
N LEU A 181 9.44 -18.89 -4.04
CA LEU A 181 9.06 -19.34 -5.38
C LEU A 181 9.97 -20.48 -5.81
N THR A 182 9.44 -21.42 -6.58
CA THR A 182 10.22 -22.52 -7.20
C THR A 182 9.89 -22.60 -8.68
N ILE A 183 10.92 -22.58 -9.52
CA ILE A 183 10.81 -22.66 -10.99
C ILE A 183 11.72 -23.77 -11.52
N ASN A 184 11.46 -24.25 -12.74
CA ASN A 184 12.38 -25.14 -13.44
C ASN A 184 13.54 -24.33 -14.04
N THR A 185 14.77 -24.86 -14.00
CA THR A 185 15.98 -24.22 -14.55
C THR A 185 16.04 -24.24 -16.08
N GLY A 186 15.22 -25.08 -16.71
CA GLY A 186 15.24 -25.36 -18.14
C GLY A 186 16.30 -26.39 -18.56
N GLU A 187 16.91 -27.09 -17.60
CA GLU A 187 17.97 -28.07 -17.83
C GLU A 187 17.48 -29.39 -18.45
N LYS A 188 16.19 -29.72 -18.30
CA LYS A 188 15.53 -30.81 -19.01
C LYS A 188 14.34 -30.29 -19.83
N LYS A 189 14.22 -30.81 -21.06
CA LYS A 189 13.02 -30.72 -21.91
C LYS A 189 12.11 -31.90 -21.63
#